data_AF-A0A380EJJ3-F1
#
_entry.id   AF-A0A380EJJ3-F1
#
_cell.length_a   1.000
_cell.length_b   1.000
_cell.length_c   1.000
_cell.angle_alpha   90.00
_cell.angle_beta   90.00
_cell.angle_gamma   90.00
#
_symmetry.space_group_name_H-M   'P 1'
#
loop_
_entity.id
_entity.type
_entity.pdbx_description
1 polymer ?
#
loop_
_entity_poly.entity_id
_entity_poly.type
_entity_poly.pdbx_seq_one_letter_code
_entity_poly.pdbx_strand_id
1 'polypeptide(L)'
;MIIKSLEIYGYGQFVQRKIEFNKNFTEIFGENEAGKSTIQAFIHSILFGFPTKKSKEPRLEPRLGNQYGGKLVLILDDGLEIEVERIKGSAQGDVKVYLPNDAVRDDAWLQKKLNYISKKTYQGIFSFDVLGLQDIHRNLMKNNCKIIYYKQGL
;
A
#
# COMPACT_ATOMS: atom_id res chain seq x y z
N MET A 1 -9.61 -6.73 3.68
CA MET A 1 -9.39 -5.29 3.45
C MET A 1 -9.43 -5.03 1.96
N ILE A 2 -10.00 -3.90 1.53
CA ILE A 2 -10.03 -3.45 0.13
C ILE A 2 -9.44 -2.03 0.06
N ILE A 3 -8.59 -1.75 -0.93
CA ILE A 3 -8.10 -0.38 -1.22
C ILE A 3 -9.03 0.24 -2.25
N LYS A 4 -9.74 1.32 -1.89
CA LYS A 4 -10.66 2.04 -2.81
C LYS A 4 -9.93 3.07 -3.66
N SER A 5 -8.97 3.77 -3.09
CA SER A 5 -8.21 4.79 -3.80
C SER A 5 -6.90 5.07 -3.09
N LEU A 6 -6.01 5.72 -3.83
CA LEU A 6 -4.79 6.30 -3.30
C LEU A 6 -4.62 7.72 -3.82
N GLU A 7 -4.00 8.56 -2.99
CA GLU A 7 -3.58 9.89 -3.35
C GLU A 7 -2.13 10.08 -2.91
N ILE A 8 -1.25 10.34 -3.87
CA ILE A 8 0.19 10.51 -3.68
C ILE A 8 0.48 12.00 -3.69
N TYR A 9 0.96 12.53 -2.58
CA TYR A 9 1.47 13.90 -2.51
C TYR A 9 2.84 13.98 -3.18
N GLY A 10 3.73 13.05 -2.82
CA GLY A 10 5.00 12.81 -3.48
C GLY A 10 5.63 11.48 -3.08
N TYR A 11 5.98 10.65 -4.06
CA TYR A 11 6.60 9.34 -3.85
C TYR A 11 7.29 8.83 -5.12
N GLY A 12 8.62 8.70 -5.10
CA GLY A 12 9.43 8.34 -6.26
C GLY A 12 9.25 9.34 -7.40
N GLN A 13 8.69 8.88 -8.53
CA GLN A 13 8.40 9.74 -9.68
C GLN A 13 7.02 10.39 -9.65
N PHE A 14 6.12 9.95 -8.75
CA PHE A 14 4.76 10.47 -8.69
C PHE A 14 4.69 11.69 -7.78
N VAL A 15 4.02 12.73 -8.26
CA VAL A 15 3.70 13.97 -7.54
C VAL A 15 2.24 14.30 -7.82
N GLN A 16 1.47 14.62 -6.78
CA GLN A 16 0.05 14.99 -6.89
C GLN A 16 -0.78 14.03 -7.76
N ARG A 17 -0.67 12.74 -7.50
CA ARG A 17 -1.34 11.69 -8.29
C ARG A 17 -2.45 11.03 -7.50
N LYS A 18 -3.67 11.04 -8.02
CA LYS A 18 -4.80 10.27 -7.48
C LYS A 18 -5.12 9.08 -8.39
N ILE A 19 -5.39 7.92 -7.80
CA ILE A 19 -5.85 6.72 -8.49
C ILE A 19 -7.04 6.15 -7.73
N GLU A 20 -8.14 5.90 -8.44
CA GLU A 20 -9.31 5.23 -7.91
C GLU A 20 -9.34 3.80 -8.42
N PHE A 21 -9.53 2.85 -7.50
CA PHE A 21 -9.58 1.42 -7.80
C PHE A 21 -11.04 0.99 -7.95
N ASN A 22 -11.29 0.13 -8.92
CA ASN A 22 -12.57 -0.53 -9.05
C ASN A 22 -12.70 -1.60 -7.94
N LYS A 23 -13.89 -1.67 -7.32
CA LYS A 23 -14.22 -2.62 -6.24
C LYS A 23 -14.03 -4.10 -6.60
N ASN A 24 -14.10 -4.42 -7.89
CA ASN A 24 -14.05 -5.80 -8.39
C ASN A 24 -12.66 -6.19 -8.84
N PHE A 25 -12.08 -5.44 -9.77
CA PHE A 25 -10.77 -5.72 -10.35
C PHE A 25 -10.15 -4.45 -10.90
N THR A 26 -8.87 -4.21 -10.61
CA THR A 26 -8.10 -3.13 -11.22
C THR A 26 -6.81 -3.68 -11.80
N GLU A 27 -6.58 -3.42 -13.08
CA GLU A 27 -5.32 -3.71 -13.77
C GLU A 27 -4.51 -2.42 -13.88
N ILE A 28 -3.23 -2.47 -13.47
CA ILE A 28 -2.27 -1.40 -13.69
C ILE A 28 -1.28 -1.87 -14.74
N PHE A 29 -1.37 -1.32 -15.95
CA PHE A 29 -0.50 -1.63 -17.08
C PHE A 29 0.35 -0.43 -17.48
N GLY A 30 1.42 -0.69 -18.22
CA GLY A 30 2.35 0.32 -18.72
C GLY A 30 3.71 -0.29 -19.01
N GLU A 31 4.61 0.49 -19.62
CA GLU A 31 5.97 0.06 -19.92
C GLU A 31 6.76 -0.30 -18.65
N ASN A 32 7.91 -0.95 -18.83
CA ASN A 32 8.91 -1.00 -17.77
C ASN A 32 9.22 0.44 -17.33
N GLU A 33 9.44 0.63 -16.03
CA GLU A 33 9.69 1.96 -15.43
C GLU A 33 8.48 2.92 -15.38
N ALA A 34 7.29 2.53 -15.88
CA ALA A 34 6.06 3.32 -15.74
C ALA A 34 5.62 3.56 -14.28
N GLY A 35 6.30 2.95 -13.30
CA GLY A 35 6.08 3.18 -11.87
C GLY A 35 5.09 2.22 -11.20
N LYS A 36 4.76 1.09 -11.83
CA LYS A 36 3.88 0.06 -11.27
C LYS A 36 4.37 -0.43 -9.88
N SER A 37 5.64 -0.81 -9.78
CA SER A 37 6.26 -1.20 -8.51
C SER A 37 6.35 -0.05 -7.51
N THR A 38 6.42 1.20 -8.00
CA THR A 38 6.41 2.40 -7.15
C THR A 38 5.04 2.60 -6.50
N ILE A 39 3.93 2.35 -7.22
CA ILE A 39 2.57 2.36 -6.66
C ILE A 39 2.43 1.29 -5.56
N GLN A 40 2.93 0.08 -5.82
CA GLN A 40 2.92 -0.99 -4.83
C GLN A 40 3.73 -0.62 -3.59
N ALA A 41 4.95 -0.08 -3.78
CA ALA A 41 5.79 0.37 -2.69
C ALA A 41 5.15 1.53 -1.90
N PHE A 42 4.43 2.42 -2.58
CA PHE A 42 3.66 3.49 -1.92
C PHE A 42 2.59 2.92 -0.99
N ILE A 43 1.77 1.98 -1.47
CA ILE A 43 0.74 1.32 -0.66
C ILE A 43 1.36 0.69 0.60
N HIS A 44 2.47 -0.06 0.44
CA HIS A 44 3.16 -0.65 1.57
C HIS A 44 3.68 0.40 2.56
N SER A 45 4.21 1.51 2.06
CA SER A 45 4.71 2.58 2.90
C SER A 45 3.61 3.25 3.71
N ILE A 46 2.41 3.47 3.14
CA ILE A 46 1.28 4.02 3.90
C ILE A 46 0.84 3.05 5.01
N LEU A 47 0.73 1.75 4.70
CA LEU A 47 0.24 0.75 5.65
C LEU A 47 1.25 0.40 6.77
N PHE A 48 2.54 0.33 6.44
CA PHE A 48 3.57 -0.25 7.33
C PHE A 48 4.72 0.70 7.66
N GLY A 49 4.72 1.91 7.11
CA GLY A 49 5.77 2.89 7.32
C GLY A 49 6.81 2.93 6.22
N PHE A 50 7.47 4.08 6.12
CA PHE A 50 8.54 4.31 5.16
C PHE A 50 9.79 3.49 5.50
N PRO A 51 10.57 3.05 4.50
CA PRO A 51 11.86 2.41 4.74
C PRO A 51 12.77 3.29 5.59
N THR A 52 13.35 2.69 6.64
CA THR A 52 14.34 3.37 7.49
C THR A 52 15.71 3.42 6.82
N LYS A 53 16.61 4.26 7.33
CA LYS A 53 18.01 4.32 6.83
C LYS A 53 18.77 3.00 6.91
N LYS A 54 18.34 2.06 7.77
CA LYS A 54 18.93 0.73 7.91
C LYS A 54 18.33 -0.30 6.94
N SER A 55 17.23 0.04 6.29
CA SER A 55 16.60 -0.84 5.30
C SER A 55 17.42 -0.87 4.01
N LYS A 56 17.45 -2.03 3.35
CA LYS A 56 17.98 -2.17 1.98
C LYS A 56 17.00 -1.65 0.92
N GLU A 57 15.74 -1.41 1.30
CA GLU A 57 14.72 -0.91 0.38
C GLU A 57 14.90 0.60 0.14
N PRO A 58 14.70 1.07 -1.10
CA PRO A 58 14.77 2.50 -1.40
C PRO A 58 13.63 3.25 -0.72
N ARG A 59 13.94 4.41 -0.13
CA ARG A 59 12.93 5.27 0.52
C ARG A 59 11.96 5.90 -0.47
N LEU A 60 12.36 6.02 -1.74
CA LEU A 60 11.54 6.62 -2.79
C LEU A 60 11.05 8.03 -2.41
N GLU A 61 11.92 8.84 -1.79
CA GLU A 61 11.63 10.27 -1.63
C GLU A 61 11.51 10.91 -3.04
N PRO A 62 10.53 11.79 -3.27
CA PRO A 62 10.35 12.43 -4.57
C PRO A 62 11.54 13.31 -4.92
N ARG A 63 11.91 13.32 -6.20
CA ARG A 63 13.02 14.16 -6.70
C ARG A 63 12.64 15.64 -6.74
N LEU A 64 11.36 15.93 -6.96
CA LEU A 64 10.78 17.26 -7.09
C LEU A 64 9.56 17.34 -6.17
N GLY A 65 9.46 18.43 -5.40
CA GLY A 65 8.38 18.67 -4.46
C GLY A 65 8.78 18.49 -2.99
N ASN A 66 8.14 19.26 -2.11
CA ASN A 66 8.45 19.30 -0.68
C ASN A 66 7.62 18.29 0.15
N GLN A 67 6.66 17.61 -0.48
CA GLN A 67 5.73 16.69 0.19
C GLN A 67 6.14 15.25 -0.08
N TYR A 68 6.29 14.44 0.97
CA TYR A 68 6.59 13.01 0.88
C TYR A 68 5.56 12.23 1.67
N GLY A 69 4.86 11.32 0.99
CA GLY A 69 3.74 10.58 1.54
C GLY A 69 2.46 10.77 0.74
N GLY A 70 1.33 10.52 1.40
CA GLY A 70 0.02 10.51 0.79
C GLY A 70 -0.99 9.76 1.64
N LYS A 71 -2.08 9.32 1.02
CA LYS A 71 -3.16 8.63 1.71
C LYS A 71 -3.76 7.50 0.91
N LEU A 72 -4.38 6.57 1.64
CA LEU A 72 -5.19 5.47 1.12
C LEU A 72 -6.60 5.56 1.70
N VAL A 73 -7.60 5.31 0.87
CA VAL A 73 -8.95 5.02 1.35
C VAL A 73 -9.15 3.51 1.36
N LEU A 74 -9.49 2.95 2.52
CA LEU A 74 -9.60 1.51 2.76
C LEU A 74 -11.01 1.15 3.23
N ILE A 75 -11.47 -0.04 2.84
CA ILE A 75 -12.58 -0.73 3.50
C ILE A 75 -11.98 -1.90 4.30
N LEU A 76 -12.17 -1.89 5.61
CA LEU A 76 -11.71 -2.93 6.53
C LEU A 76 -12.60 -4.18 6.45
N ASP A 77 -12.16 -5.27 7.09
CA ASP A 77 -12.90 -6.56 7.09
C ASP A 77 -14.26 -6.48 7.78
N ASP A 78 -14.43 -5.55 8.72
CA ASP A 78 -15.69 -5.23 9.38
C ASP A 78 -16.58 -4.27 8.56
N GLY A 79 -16.17 -3.93 7.34
CA GLY A 79 -16.90 -3.02 6.44
C GLY A 79 -16.66 -1.53 6.71
N LEU A 80 -15.87 -1.18 7.73
CA LEU A 80 -15.58 0.22 8.06
C LEU A 80 -14.70 0.85 6.97
N GLU A 81 -15.15 1.98 6.42
CA GLU A 81 -14.36 2.80 5.51
C GLU A 81 -13.50 3.79 6.31
N ILE A 82 -12.20 3.83 6.03
CA ILE A 82 -11.23 4.71 6.70
C ILE A 82 -10.31 5.38 5.68
N GLU A 83 -9.76 6.53 6.04
CA GLU A 83 -8.66 7.17 5.33
C GLU A 83 -7.38 7.07 6.16
N VAL A 84 -6.34 6.46 5.60
CA VAL A 84 -5.02 6.35 6.23
C VAL A 84 -4.08 7.30 5.52
N GLU A 85 -3.67 8.36 6.21
CA GLU A 85 -2.66 9.30 5.74
C GLU A 85 -1.34 9.00 6.43
N ARG A 86 -0.27 8.94 5.63
CA ARG A 86 1.10 8.89 6.15
C ARG A 86 1.99 9.88 5.43
N ILE A 87 2.66 10.73 6.19
CA ILE A 87 3.56 11.77 5.69
C ILE A 87 4.92 11.72 6.37
N LYS A 88 5.93 12.36 5.76
CA LYS A 88 7.27 12.52 6.36
C LYS A 88 7.17 13.11 7.76
N GLY A 89 7.85 12.49 8.72
CA GLY A 89 7.85 12.90 10.12
C GLY A 89 8.82 12.06 10.95
N SER A 90 8.31 11.34 11.94
CA SER A 90 9.04 10.33 12.72
C SER A 90 9.76 9.29 11.84
N ALA A 91 10.54 8.38 12.46
CA ALA A 91 11.45 7.46 11.76
C ALA A 91 10.82 6.65 10.60
N GLN A 92 9.51 6.37 10.67
CA GLN A 92 8.76 5.63 9.65
C GLN A 92 7.58 6.44 9.06
N GLY A 93 7.53 7.75 9.32
CA GLY A 93 6.45 8.64 8.91
C GLY A 93 5.31 8.71 9.92
N ASP A 94 4.70 9.88 10.01
CA ASP A 94 3.59 10.15 10.93
C ASP A 94 2.28 9.70 10.30
N VAL A 95 1.41 9.08 11.11
CA VAL A 95 0.17 8.46 10.67
C VAL A 95 -1.01 9.16 11.27
N LYS A 96 -2.02 9.40 10.45
CA LYS A 96 -3.36 9.73 10.88
C LYS A 96 -4.35 8.81 10.19
N VAL A 97 -5.27 8.26 10.97
CA VAL A 97 -6.39 7.49 10.44
C VAL A 97 -7.67 8.24 10.72
N TYR A 98 -8.34 8.68 9.66
CA TYR A 98 -9.62 9.39 9.75
C TYR A 98 -10.76 8.38 9.61
N LEU A 99 -11.66 8.39 10.60
CA LEU A 99 -12.87 7.58 10.62
C LEU A 99 -14.06 8.37 10.05
N PRO A 100 -15.17 7.70 9.65
CA PRO A 100 -16.35 8.37 9.09
C PRO A 100 -17.06 9.33 10.06
N ASN A 101 -16.78 9.21 11.36
CA ASN A 101 -17.32 10.08 12.40
C ASN A 101 -16.35 11.22 12.78
N ASP A 102 -15.44 11.57 11.88
CA ASP A 102 -14.38 12.59 12.04
C ASP A 102 -13.35 12.31 13.15
N ALA A 103 -13.44 11.15 13.80
CA ALA A 103 -12.48 10.79 14.82
C ALA A 103 -11.15 10.39 14.19
N VAL A 104 -10.06 10.92 14.76
CA VAL A 104 -8.69 10.58 14.33
C VAL A 104 -8.12 9.48 15.22
N ARG A 105 -7.42 8.52 14.60
CA ARG A 105 -6.67 7.43 15.27
C ARG A 105 -5.23 7.41 14.80
N ASP A 106 -4.41 6.67 15.53
CA ASP A 106 -2.97 6.59 15.34
C ASP A 106 -2.55 5.28 14.64
N ASP A 107 -1.23 5.12 14.46
CA ASP A 107 -0.63 3.91 13.89
C ASP A 107 -0.92 2.66 14.74
N ALA A 108 -0.97 2.77 16.08
CA ALA A 108 -1.25 1.64 16.95
C ALA A 108 -2.67 1.07 16.70
N TRP A 109 -3.65 1.95 16.52
CA TRP A 109 -5.00 1.57 16.13
C TRP A 109 -5.04 0.92 14.73
N LEU A 110 -4.30 1.49 13.76
CA LEU A 110 -4.19 0.92 12.42
C LEU A 110 -3.62 -0.50 12.47
N GLN A 111 -2.49 -0.70 13.15
CA GLN A 111 -1.85 -2.02 13.27
C GLN A 111 -2.79 -3.05 13.92
N LYS A 112 -3.58 -2.64 14.92
CA LYS A 112 -4.60 -3.51 15.52
C LYS A 112 -5.68 -3.91 14.50
N LYS A 113 -6.17 -2.97 13.69
CA LYS A 113 -7.16 -3.28 12.62
C LYS A 113 -6.58 -4.13 11.50
N LEU A 114 -5.28 -4.02 11.26
CA LEU A 114 -4.54 -4.90 10.37
C LEU A 114 -4.10 -6.20 11.08
N ASN A 115 -4.64 -6.56 12.25
CA ASN A 115 -4.27 -7.78 12.98
C ASN A 115 -2.75 -7.99 13.17
N TYR A 116 -2.00 -6.88 13.28
CA TYR A 116 -0.54 -6.87 13.42
C TYR A 116 0.22 -7.63 12.31
N ILE A 117 -0.35 -7.76 11.11
CA ILE A 117 0.39 -8.44 10.03
C ILE A 117 1.62 -7.60 9.65
N SER A 118 2.77 -8.26 9.54
CA SER A 118 3.99 -7.58 9.12
C SER A 118 3.95 -7.23 7.63
N LYS A 119 4.70 -6.19 7.21
CA LYS A 119 4.91 -5.87 5.79
C LYS A 119 5.34 -7.10 4.97
N LYS A 120 6.23 -7.93 5.53
CA LYS A 120 6.71 -9.16 4.89
C LYS A 120 5.57 -10.16 4.67
N THR A 121 4.72 -10.35 5.68
CA THR A 121 3.53 -11.22 5.59
C THR A 121 2.54 -10.68 4.56
N TYR A 122 2.30 -9.36 4.56
CA TYR A 122 1.44 -8.70 3.56
C TYR A 122 1.95 -8.93 2.14
N GLN A 123 3.24 -8.71 1.90
CA GLN A 123 3.88 -8.98 0.62
C GLN A 123 3.68 -10.46 0.24
N GLY A 124 3.99 -11.41 1.12
CA GLY A 124 3.83 -12.84 0.82
C GLY A 124 2.39 -13.27 0.47
N ILE A 125 1.37 -12.58 0.99
CA ILE A 125 -0.05 -12.88 0.70
C ILE A 125 -0.54 -12.16 -0.56
N PHE A 126 -0.07 -10.94 -0.84
CA PHE A 126 -0.64 -10.07 -1.87
C PHE A 126 0.30 -9.76 -3.06
N SER A 127 1.58 -10.13 -3.00
CA SER A 127 2.52 -10.03 -4.13
C SER A 127 2.69 -11.40 -4.79
N PHE A 128 1.76 -11.74 -5.67
CA PHE A 128 1.94 -12.86 -6.58
C PHE A 128 2.65 -12.36 -7.84
N ASP A 129 3.97 -12.54 -7.89
CA ASP A 129 4.70 -12.61 -9.15
C ASP A 129 4.58 -14.04 -9.71
N VAL A 130 4.82 -14.25 -11.01
CA VAL A 130 4.76 -15.57 -11.69
C VAL A 130 5.60 -16.63 -10.95
N LEU A 131 6.66 -16.22 -10.25
CA LEU A 131 7.50 -17.09 -9.41
C LEU A 131 6.91 -17.43 -8.03
N GLY A 132 6.02 -16.60 -7.48
CA GLY A 132 5.40 -16.80 -6.15
C GLY A 132 4.33 -17.90 -6.13
N LEU A 133 3.84 -18.33 -7.29
CA LEU A 133 2.86 -19.41 -7.43
C LEU A 133 3.39 -20.80 -7.03
N GLN A 134 4.70 -21.04 -7.16
CA GLN A 134 5.30 -22.32 -6.79
C GLN A 134 5.37 -22.54 -5.27
N ASP A 135 5.55 -21.48 -4.48
CA ASP A 135 5.60 -21.57 -3.02
C ASP A 135 4.20 -21.66 -2.37
N ILE A 136 3.17 -21.17 -3.07
CA ILE A 136 1.80 -21.08 -2.53
C ILE A 136 0.99 -22.36 -2.73
N HIS A 137 1.30 -23.15 -3.76
CA HIS A 137 0.71 -24.49 -3.91
C HIS A 137 0.94 -25.37 -2.66
N ARG A 138 1.98 -25.08 -1.88
CA ARG A 138 2.31 -25.80 -0.65
C ARG A 138 1.48 -25.38 0.58
N ASN A 139 0.87 -24.18 0.60
CA ASN A 139 0.40 -23.56 1.85
C ASN A 139 -1.06 -23.07 1.92
N LEU A 140 -1.84 -23.03 0.83
CA LEU A 140 -3.11 -22.25 0.83
C LEU A 140 -4.40 -22.97 0.40
N MET A 141 -4.62 -24.21 0.84
CA MET A 141 -5.94 -24.86 0.77
C MET A 141 -7.01 -24.24 1.70
N LYS A 142 -7.01 -22.93 2.04
CA LYS A 142 -7.99 -22.40 3.02
C LYS A 142 -8.62 -21.01 2.89
N ASN A 143 -8.18 -20.01 2.11
CA ASN A 143 -8.87 -18.70 2.18
C ASN A 143 -8.93 -17.90 0.86
N ASN A 144 -10.10 -17.31 0.60
CA ASN A 144 -10.41 -16.43 -0.53
C ASN A 144 -9.57 -15.15 -0.50
N CYS A 145 -8.63 -14.99 -1.44
CA CYS A 145 -7.78 -13.81 -1.59
C CYS A 145 -8.05 -13.11 -2.93
N LYS A 146 -8.26 -11.78 -2.91
CA LYS A 146 -8.41 -10.95 -4.12
C LYS A 146 -7.03 -10.49 -4.61
N ILE A 147 -6.76 -10.69 -5.90
CA ILE A 147 -5.44 -10.56 -6.53
C ILE A 147 -5.36 -9.27 -7.34
N ILE A 148 -4.32 -8.45 -7.13
CA ILE A 148 -3.92 -7.39 -8.05
C ILE A 148 -2.91 -8.00 -9.02
N TYR A 149 -3.28 -8.10 -10.30
CA TYR A 149 -2.41 -8.65 -11.34
C TYR A 149 -1.54 -7.55 -11.95
N TYR A 150 -0.25 -7.81 -12.05
CA TYR A 150 0.67 -7.06 -12.92
C TYR A 150 1.05 -7.96 -14.09
N LYS A 151 0.55 -7.64 -15.29
CA LYS A 151 0.95 -8.31 -16.52
C LYS A 151 2.14 -7.57 -17.13
N GLN A 152 3.21 -8.29 -17.45
CA GLN A 152 4.29 -7.76 -18.29
C GLN A 152 3.77 -7.64 -19.72
N GLY A 153 3.84 -6.44 -20.31
CA GLY A 153 3.67 -6.26 -21.74
C GLY A 153 4.96 -6.67 -22.46
N LEU A 154 4.85 -7.51 -23.48
CA LEU A 154 5.88 -7.70 -24.50
C LEU A 154 5.93 -6.48 -25.43
#